data_AF-A0A849PR91-F1
#
_entry.id   AF-A0A849PR91-F1
#
_cell.length_a   1.000
_cell.length_b   1.000
_cell.length_c   1.000
_cell.angle_alpha   90.00
_cell.angle_beta   90.00
_cell.angle_gamma   90.00
#
_symmetry.space_group_name_H-M   'P 1'
#
loop_
_entity.id
_entity.type
_entity.pdbx_description
1 polymer ?
#
loop_
_entity_poly.entity_id
_entity_poly.type
_entity_poly.pdbx_seq_one_letter_code
_entity_poly.pdbx_strand_id
1 'polypeptide(L)'
;MSSQLEVSQTVTDSHIIYTKCTGDITKRIDYDYKRCCGCGICVDLCPTDALELGDMCAIGTGLDAPPVLMDPDKCSFCGMCAAFCPTKAVKMDIDGKDAVKRECYPHIEPKAQPNESCLPCSLCEQVCSSDAITVEYTFPKKEEIAPLKEGATGEISIDMEKCNFCGICAYFCDAFILIPKDKGEIMPVDPAAAPPSTLVSPFENILIDEEACDYCVLCEDICPEGAIKVTGTREVAAPSVSGTLSVSDNCVACGWCKSVCPYDAIDIFKPFEGEIRLIENHLLRCDPLG
;
A
#
# COMPACT_ATOMS: atom_id res chain seq x y z
N MET A 1 11.82 -47.56 -13.59
CA MET A 1 12.94 -46.60 -13.44
C MET A 1 12.52 -45.65 -12.35
N SER A 2 13.16 -45.72 -11.18
CA SER A 2 12.86 -44.83 -10.06
C SER A 2 13.25 -43.42 -10.49
N SER A 3 12.26 -42.57 -10.80
CA SER A 3 12.51 -41.14 -10.97
C SER A 3 13.06 -40.62 -9.65
N GLN A 4 14.35 -40.31 -9.61
CA GLN A 4 14.98 -39.74 -8.42
C GLN A 4 14.28 -38.41 -8.12
N LEU A 5 13.65 -38.36 -6.96
CA LEU A 5 13.00 -37.18 -6.44
C LEU A 5 14.10 -36.30 -5.88
N GLU A 6 14.45 -35.23 -6.58
CA GLU A 6 15.44 -34.26 -6.12
C GLU A 6 14.71 -33.03 -5.61
N VAL A 7 14.85 -32.77 -4.31
CA VAL A 7 14.39 -31.55 -3.66
C VAL A 7 15.61 -30.74 -3.26
N SER A 8 15.64 -29.48 -3.65
CA SER A 8 16.70 -28.55 -3.29
C SER A 8 16.13 -27.28 -2.68
N GLN A 9 16.93 -26.65 -1.82
CA GLN A 9 16.61 -25.38 -1.17
C GLN A 9 17.74 -24.39 -1.45
N THR A 10 17.38 -23.16 -1.75
CA THR A 10 18.33 -22.05 -1.90
C THR A 10 17.76 -20.82 -1.21
N VAL A 11 18.62 -20.03 -0.59
CA VAL A 11 18.23 -18.77 0.06
C VAL A 11 18.93 -17.62 -0.66
N THR A 12 18.19 -16.57 -0.99
CA THR A 12 18.72 -15.35 -1.63
C THR A 12 17.98 -14.16 -1.03
N ASP A 13 18.69 -13.32 -0.29
CA ASP A 13 18.11 -12.19 0.45
C ASP A 13 16.95 -12.61 1.37
N SER A 14 15.73 -12.12 1.12
CA SER A 14 14.52 -12.53 1.85
C SER A 14 13.80 -13.74 1.25
N HIS A 15 14.28 -14.28 0.14
CA HIS A 15 13.65 -15.36 -0.59
C HIS A 15 14.21 -16.72 -0.19
N ILE A 16 13.32 -17.62 0.22
CA ILE A 16 13.59 -19.04 0.42
C ILE A 16 12.94 -19.80 -0.71
N ILE A 17 13.77 -20.37 -1.59
CA ILE A 17 13.34 -21.03 -2.82
C ILE A 17 13.47 -22.53 -2.64
N TYR A 18 12.34 -23.24 -2.75
CA TYR A 18 12.27 -24.69 -2.75
C TYR A 18 12.00 -25.17 -4.17
N THR A 19 12.83 -26.09 -4.67
CA THR A 19 12.67 -26.66 -6.01
C THR A 19 12.53 -28.17 -5.92
N LYS A 20 11.56 -28.72 -6.64
CA LYS A 20 11.33 -30.16 -6.75
C LYS A 20 11.25 -30.56 -8.21
N CYS A 21 12.18 -31.43 -8.61
CA CYS A 21 12.21 -32.02 -9.94
C CYS A 21 11.62 -33.42 -9.90
N THR A 22 10.70 -33.74 -10.81
CA THR A 22 10.11 -35.08 -10.95
C THR A 22 9.98 -35.42 -12.43
N GLY A 23 10.96 -36.15 -12.97
CA GLY A 23 11.09 -36.34 -14.41
C GLY A 23 11.36 -35.00 -15.10
N ASP A 24 10.55 -34.67 -16.11
CA ASP A 24 10.66 -33.40 -16.84
C ASP A 24 9.93 -32.23 -16.17
N ILE A 25 9.17 -32.48 -15.09
CA ILE A 25 8.38 -31.46 -14.39
C ILE A 25 9.22 -30.83 -13.29
N THR A 26 9.33 -29.50 -13.33
CA THR A 26 9.98 -28.70 -12.29
C THR A 26 8.95 -27.86 -11.56
N LYS A 27 8.80 -28.10 -10.26
CA LYS A 27 7.99 -27.27 -9.37
C LYS A 27 8.88 -26.39 -8.50
N ARG A 28 8.55 -25.11 -8.39
CA ARG A 28 9.28 -24.15 -7.56
C ARG A 28 8.32 -23.45 -6.63
N ILE A 29 8.65 -23.34 -5.36
CA ILE A 29 7.99 -22.45 -4.41
C ILE A 29 9.00 -21.38 -4.03
N ASP A 30 8.59 -20.13 -4.18
CA ASP A 30 9.39 -18.95 -3.87
C ASP A 30 8.71 -18.19 -2.73
N TYR A 31 9.32 -18.21 -1.55
CA TYR A 31 8.79 -17.63 -0.33
C TYR A 31 9.60 -16.41 0.10
N ASP A 32 9.01 -15.21 -0.01
CA ASP A 32 9.56 -13.97 0.51
C ASP A 32 9.08 -13.75 1.95
N TYR A 33 9.95 -14.06 2.92
CA TYR A 33 9.54 -14.01 4.32
C TYR A 33 9.38 -12.59 4.86
N LYS A 34 9.95 -11.57 4.22
CA LYS A 34 9.76 -10.16 4.61
C LYS A 34 8.39 -9.61 4.22
N ARG A 35 7.75 -10.21 3.21
CA ARG A 35 6.37 -9.93 2.82
C ARG A 35 5.34 -10.74 3.63
N CYS A 36 5.80 -11.71 4.42
CA CYS A 36 4.94 -12.56 5.22
C CYS A 36 4.53 -11.86 6.52
N CYS A 37 3.22 -11.76 6.78
CA CYS A 37 2.71 -11.23 8.05
C CYS A 37 2.52 -12.31 9.13
N GLY A 38 2.87 -13.57 8.85
CA GLY A 38 2.73 -14.68 9.81
C GLY A 38 1.30 -15.03 10.20
N CYS A 39 0.31 -14.78 9.34
CA CYS A 39 -1.11 -15.01 9.63
C CYS A 39 -1.52 -16.48 9.86
N GLY A 40 -0.66 -17.45 9.54
CA GLY A 40 -0.94 -18.88 9.76
C GLY A 40 -1.89 -19.56 8.75
N ILE A 41 -2.54 -18.81 7.85
CA ILE A 41 -3.49 -19.39 6.87
C ILE A 41 -2.88 -20.56 6.08
N CYS A 42 -1.61 -20.43 5.65
CA CYS A 42 -0.93 -21.48 4.90
C CYS A 42 -0.60 -22.72 5.75
N VAL A 43 -0.37 -22.54 7.06
CA VAL A 43 -0.12 -23.61 8.02
C VAL A 43 -1.41 -24.43 8.18
N ASP A 44 -2.53 -23.77 8.46
CA ASP A 44 -3.83 -24.41 8.65
C ASP A 44 -4.35 -25.13 7.39
N LEU A 45 -4.02 -24.62 6.21
CA LEU A 45 -4.45 -25.20 4.92
C LEU A 45 -3.54 -26.34 4.44
N CYS A 46 -2.36 -26.55 5.04
CA CYS A 46 -1.37 -27.49 4.52
C CYS A 46 -1.85 -28.95 4.69
N PRO A 47 -2.11 -29.72 3.63
CA PRO A 47 -2.65 -31.07 3.76
C PRO A 47 -1.62 -32.11 4.24
N THR A 48 -0.34 -31.73 4.33
CA THR A 48 0.76 -32.63 4.71
C THR A 48 1.53 -32.16 5.94
N ASP A 49 1.01 -31.15 6.66
CA ASP A 49 1.64 -30.57 7.86
C ASP A 49 3.13 -30.21 7.63
N ALA A 50 3.43 -29.69 6.43
CA ALA A 50 4.77 -29.31 6.01
C ALA A 50 5.13 -27.87 6.42
N LEU A 51 4.20 -27.13 7.03
CA LEU A 51 4.36 -25.73 7.40
C LEU A 51 4.11 -25.56 8.89
N GLU A 52 4.89 -24.71 9.54
CA GLU A 52 4.71 -24.31 10.94
C GLU A 52 5.00 -22.81 11.11
N LEU A 53 4.37 -22.19 12.12
CA LEU A 53 4.69 -20.81 12.49
C LEU A 53 6.05 -20.76 13.18
N GLY A 54 6.85 -19.75 12.84
CA GLY A 54 8.07 -19.40 13.57
C GLY A 54 7.76 -18.74 14.92
N ASP A 55 8.81 -18.22 15.57
CA ASP A 55 8.66 -17.45 16.81
C ASP A 55 8.12 -16.04 16.51
N MET A 56 6.80 -15.94 16.40
CA MET A 56 6.10 -14.70 16.07
C MET A 56 6.37 -13.58 17.07
N CYS A 57 6.58 -13.90 18.35
CA CYS A 57 6.90 -12.90 19.36
C CYS A 57 8.29 -12.33 19.13
N ALA A 58 9.31 -13.19 18.97
CA ALA A 58 10.66 -12.74 18.71
C ALA A 58 10.74 -11.92 17.41
N ILE A 59 10.06 -12.37 16.35
CA ILE A 59 9.99 -11.65 15.07
C ILE A 59 9.33 -10.28 15.25
N GLY A 60 8.19 -10.22 15.97
CA GLY A 60 7.52 -8.97 16.29
C GLY A 60 8.38 -7.98 17.09
N THR A 61 9.34 -8.47 17.87
CA THR A 61 10.33 -7.64 18.60
C THR A 61 11.60 -7.31 17.81
N GLY A 62 11.68 -7.69 16.53
CA GLY A 62 12.79 -7.33 15.63
C GLY A 62 13.74 -8.46 15.26
N LEU A 63 13.44 -9.72 15.57
CA LEU A 63 14.22 -10.85 15.04
C LEU A 63 13.98 -10.98 13.53
N ASP A 64 15.04 -10.87 12.72
CA ASP A 64 15.00 -11.13 11.27
C ASP A 64 14.96 -12.65 11.01
N ALA A 65 13.76 -13.22 11.09
CA ALA A 65 13.52 -14.64 10.86
C ALA A 65 12.21 -14.87 10.09
N PRO A 66 12.06 -16.01 9.38
CA PRO A 66 10.85 -16.30 8.64
C PRO A 66 9.65 -16.56 9.57
N PRO A 67 8.50 -15.88 9.38
CA PRO A 67 7.29 -16.12 10.17
C PRO A 67 6.67 -17.51 9.99
N VAL A 68 7.00 -18.18 8.88
CA VAL A 68 6.56 -19.52 8.53
C VAL A 68 7.79 -20.32 8.10
N LEU A 69 7.93 -21.53 8.65
CA LEU A 69 8.97 -22.50 8.30
C LEU A 69 8.35 -23.61 7.46
N MET A 70 9.07 -24.09 6.45
CA MET A 70 8.64 -25.19 5.57
C MET A 70 9.60 -26.37 5.65
N ASP A 71 9.04 -27.56 5.87
CA ASP A 71 9.71 -28.85 5.75
C ASP A 71 9.61 -29.36 4.29
N PRO A 72 10.69 -29.29 3.50
CA PRO A 72 10.67 -29.68 2.10
C PRO A 72 10.43 -31.19 1.88
N ASP A 73 10.73 -32.03 2.87
CA ASP A 73 10.56 -33.48 2.78
C ASP A 73 9.08 -33.88 2.92
N LYS A 74 8.32 -33.13 3.73
CA LYS A 74 6.86 -33.29 3.86
C LYS A 74 6.08 -32.56 2.78
N CYS A 75 6.67 -31.56 2.14
CA CYS A 75 5.97 -30.72 1.17
C CYS A 75 5.60 -31.50 -0.10
N SER A 76 4.30 -31.52 -0.42
CA SER A 76 3.79 -32.14 -1.66
C SER A 76 3.93 -31.23 -2.89
N PHE A 77 4.31 -29.96 -2.72
CA PHE A 77 4.30 -28.92 -3.75
C PHE A 77 2.92 -28.84 -4.45
N CYS A 78 1.86 -28.72 -3.63
CA CYS A 78 0.47 -28.60 -4.08
C CYS A 78 0.03 -27.16 -4.37
N GLY A 79 0.76 -26.14 -3.91
CA GLY A 79 0.50 -24.73 -4.19
C GLY A 79 -0.62 -24.05 -3.43
N MET A 80 -1.29 -24.73 -2.50
CA MET A 80 -2.36 -24.11 -1.69
C MET A 80 -1.86 -22.91 -0.88
N CYS A 81 -0.64 -22.99 -0.33
CA CYS A 81 -0.03 -21.87 0.38
C CYS A 81 0.16 -20.64 -0.52
N ALA A 82 0.48 -20.81 -1.80
CA ALA A 82 0.63 -19.71 -2.76
C ALA A 82 -0.74 -19.14 -3.18
N ALA A 83 -1.73 -20.01 -3.41
CA ALA A 83 -3.07 -19.62 -3.84
C ALA A 83 -3.85 -18.82 -2.78
N PHE A 84 -3.67 -19.15 -1.49
CA PHE A 84 -4.41 -18.54 -0.39
C PHE A 84 -3.62 -17.46 0.38
N CYS A 85 -2.38 -17.16 0.01
CA CYS A 85 -1.58 -16.16 0.72
C CYS A 85 -2.10 -14.73 0.42
N PRO A 86 -2.73 -14.04 1.38
CA PRO A 86 -3.32 -12.72 1.13
C PRO A 86 -2.24 -11.65 0.87
N THR A 87 -1.05 -11.81 1.45
CA THR A 87 0.07 -10.89 1.24
C THR A 87 0.87 -11.22 0.00
N LYS A 88 0.60 -12.33 -0.71
CA LYS A 88 1.39 -12.78 -1.87
C LYS A 88 2.88 -13.01 -1.56
N ALA A 89 3.17 -13.41 -0.32
CA ALA A 89 4.52 -13.77 0.15
C ALA A 89 5.02 -15.11 -0.42
N VAL A 90 4.11 -16.00 -0.82
CA VAL A 90 4.44 -17.30 -1.41
C VAL A 90 4.01 -17.31 -2.87
N LYS A 91 4.94 -17.60 -3.78
CA LYS A 91 4.67 -17.85 -5.21
C LYS A 91 4.98 -19.30 -5.53
N MET A 92 4.27 -19.86 -6.49
CA MET A 92 4.55 -21.19 -7.00
C MET A 92 4.61 -21.18 -8.52
N ASP A 93 5.65 -21.78 -9.06
CA ASP A 93 5.83 -22.01 -10.49
C ASP A 93 5.79 -23.52 -10.80
N ILE A 94 5.22 -23.88 -11.94
CA ILE A 94 5.34 -25.20 -12.56
C ILE A 94 5.88 -24.98 -13.96
N ASP A 95 7.05 -25.54 -14.25
CA ASP A 95 7.76 -25.41 -15.54
C ASP A 95 7.94 -23.94 -15.96
N GLY A 96 8.28 -23.09 -14.99
CA GLY A 96 8.51 -21.65 -15.20
C GLY A 96 7.25 -20.81 -15.42
N LYS A 97 6.06 -21.39 -15.23
CA LYS A 97 4.77 -20.68 -15.32
C LYS A 97 4.13 -20.59 -13.94
N ASP A 98 3.58 -19.42 -13.64
CA ASP A 98 2.81 -19.18 -12.41
C ASP A 98 1.69 -20.23 -12.28
N ALA A 99 1.84 -21.08 -11.27
CA ALA A 99 0.95 -22.21 -11.02
C ALA A 99 -0.43 -21.72 -10.56
N VAL A 100 -0.47 -20.62 -9.80
CA VAL A 100 -1.70 -20.08 -9.24
C VAL A 100 -2.58 -19.63 -10.38
N LYS A 101 -2.06 -18.96 -11.42
CA LYS A 101 -2.81 -18.49 -12.62
C LYS A 101 -3.52 -19.57 -13.43
N ARG A 102 -3.35 -20.85 -13.13
CA ARG A 102 -4.05 -21.95 -13.81
C ARG A 102 -5.50 -22.04 -13.35
N GLU A 103 -6.42 -22.34 -14.27
CA GLU A 103 -7.85 -22.50 -13.95
C GLU A 103 -8.15 -23.57 -12.89
N CYS A 104 -7.27 -24.57 -12.76
CA CYS A 104 -7.45 -25.66 -11.79
C CYS A 104 -7.08 -25.28 -10.34
N TYR A 105 -6.55 -24.07 -10.10
CA TYR A 105 -6.27 -23.56 -8.76
C TYR A 105 -7.39 -22.63 -8.29
N PRO A 106 -7.76 -22.67 -6.99
CA PRO A 106 -8.64 -21.66 -6.42
C PRO A 106 -7.94 -20.30 -6.36
N HIS A 107 -8.70 -19.23 -6.61
CA HIS A 107 -8.20 -17.85 -6.63
C HIS A 107 -8.92 -17.01 -5.60
N ILE A 108 -8.15 -16.25 -4.83
CA ILE A 108 -8.68 -15.18 -4.00
C ILE A 108 -8.33 -13.86 -4.70
N GLU A 109 -9.34 -13.03 -4.96
CA GLU A 109 -9.14 -11.71 -5.59
C GLU A 109 -9.56 -10.58 -4.63
N PRO A 110 -8.82 -10.38 -3.52
CA PRO A 110 -9.02 -9.20 -2.70
C PRO A 110 -8.51 -7.98 -3.47
N LYS A 111 -9.29 -6.91 -3.56
CA LYS A 111 -8.84 -5.67 -4.20
C LYS A 111 -9.47 -4.43 -3.61
N ALA A 112 -8.70 -3.34 -3.61
CA ALA A 112 -9.24 -1.99 -3.56
C ALA A 112 -9.59 -1.57 -4.99
N GLN A 113 -10.70 -0.87 -5.18
CA GLN A 113 -11.11 -0.36 -6.48
C GLN A 113 -11.60 1.08 -6.34
N PRO A 114 -11.03 2.05 -7.07
CA PRO A 114 -11.58 3.40 -7.10
C PRO A 114 -12.92 3.42 -7.84
N ASN A 115 -13.83 4.30 -7.39
CA ASN A 115 -15.11 4.57 -8.03
C ASN A 115 -15.12 5.97 -8.68
N GLU A 116 -16.29 6.40 -9.17
CA GLU A 116 -16.45 7.67 -9.90
C GLU A 116 -16.27 8.93 -9.04
N SER A 117 -16.31 8.82 -7.71
CA SER A 117 -16.06 9.94 -6.79
C SER A 117 -14.57 10.22 -6.58
N CYS A 118 -13.69 9.45 -7.22
CA CYS A 118 -12.24 9.59 -7.05
C CYS A 118 -11.73 10.89 -7.68
N LEU A 119 -11.37 11.84 -6.80
CA LEU A 119 -10.47 12.92 -7.17
C LEU A 119 -9.03 12.39 -7.04
N PRO A 120 -8.18 12.47 -8.09
CA PRO A 120 -6.83 11.92 -8.08
C PRO A 120 -5.95 12.72 -7.11
N CYS A 121 -5.92 12.28 -5.85
CA CYS A 121 -5.11 12.84 -4.77
C CYS A 121 -4.08 11.81 -4.29
N SER A 122 -3.03 12.24 -3.60
CA SER A 122 -1.91 11.37 -3.20
C SER A 122 -2.14 10.57 -1.91
N LEU A 123 -3.26 10.75 -1.22
CA LEU A 123 -3.49 10.19 0.13
C LEU A 123 -3.41 8.66 0.16
N CYS A 124 -4.13 8.00 -0.74
CA CYS A 124 -4.25 6.54 -0.77
C CYS A 124 -2.95 5.83 -1.16
N GLU A 125 -2.15 6.44 -2.04
CA GLU A 125 -0.83 5.97 -2.44
C GLU A 125 0.14 6.02 -1.26
N GLN A 126 0.15 7.13 -0.50
CA GLN A 126 1.05 7.27 0.65
C GLN A 126 0.76 6.30 1.79
N VAL A 127 -0.51 6.03 2.09
CA VAL A 127 -0.87 5.05 3.13
C VAL A 127 -0.72 3.59 2.68
N CYS A 128 -0.45 3.33 1.39
CA CYS A 128 -0.41 1.98 0.87
C CYS A 128 0.87 1.26 1.31
N SER A 129 0.77 0.42 2.35
CA SER A 129 1.91 -0.36 2.85
C SER A 129 2.43 -1.41 1.86
N SER A 130 1.63 -1.80 0.88
CA SER A 130 1.99 -2.79 -0.14
C SER A 130 2.44 -2.17 -1.48
N ASP A 131 2.56 -0.84 -1.55
CA ASP A 131 2.91 -0.09 -2.77
C ASP A 131 2.04 -0.53 -3.98
N ALA A 132 0.76 -0.78 -3.71
CA ALA A 132 -0.17 -1.32 -4.69
C ALA A 132 -0.98 -0.24 -5.41
N ILE A 133 -0.96 1.00 -4.93
CA ILE A 133 -1.74 2.11 -5.46
C ILE A 133 -0.78 3.12 -6.07
N THR A 134 -1.05 3.55 -7.30
CA THR A 134 -0.28 4.59 -7.99
C THR A 134 -1.23 5.64 -8.53
N VAL A 135 -0.90 6.91 -8.29
CA VAL A 135 -1.68 8.07 -8.75
C VAL A 135 -0.89 8.81 -9.81
N GLU A 136 -1.48 8.92 -11.00
CA GLU A 136 -0.90 9.63 -12.13
C GLU A 136 -1.75 10.85 -12.44
N TYR A 137 -1.12 12.02 -12.54
CA TYR A 137 -1.78 13.26 -12.89
C TYR A 137 -1.67 13.50 -14.39
N THR A 138 -2.78 13.87 -15.02
CA THR A 138 -2.84 14.13 -16.47
C THR A 138 -2.95 15.61 -16.82
N PHE A 139 -3.14 16.47 -15.83
CA PHE A 139 -3.13 17.93 -16.02
C PHE A 139 -1.69 18.48 -15.97
N PRO A 140 -1.39 19.56 -16.71
CA PRO A 140 -0.04 20.10 -16.79
C PRO A 140 0.41 20.71 -15.47
N LYS A 141 1.72 20.69 -15.23
CA LYS A 141 2.32 21.46 -14.14
C LYS A 141 2.24 22.96 -14.40
N LYS A 142 2.40 23.75 -13.35
CA LYS A 142 2.37 25.21 -13.43
C LYS A 142 3.43 25.73 -14.40
N GLU A 143 4.64 25.20 -14.37
CA GLU A 143 5.76 25.68 -15.18
C GLU A 143 5.50 25.54 -16.69
N GLU A 144 4.60 24.63 -17.09
CA GLU A 144 4.19 24.42 -18.48
C GLU A 144 3.19 25.47 -18.98
N ILE A 145 2.42 26.08 -18.07
CA ILE A 145 1.36 27.04 -18.41
C ILE A 145 1.69 28.49 -18.04
N ALA A 146 2.41 28.69 -16.93
CA ALA A 146 2.79 29.98 -16.38
C ALA A 146 4.07 29.83 -15.53
N PRO A 147 5.26 29.98 -16.14
CA PRO A 147 6.53 29.91 -15.43
C PRO A 147 6.62 30.90 -14.27
N LEU A 148 7.33 30.50 -13.20
CA LEU A 148 7.55 31.32 -12.01
C LEU A 148 8.22 32.65 -12.37
N LYS A 149 7.73 33.74 -11.77
CA LYS A 149 8.25 35.09 -11.98
C LYS A 149 8.89 35.64 -10.72
N GLU A 150 10.12 36.14 -10.86
CA GLU A 150 10.82 36.83 -9.79
C GLU A 150 10.22 38.21 -9.51
N GLY A 151 10.22 38.61 -8.24
CA GLY A 151 9.81 39.96 -7.81
C GLY A 151 8.30 40.21 -7.79
N ALA A 152 7.48 39.16 -7.82
CA ALA A 152 6.06 39.27 -7.59
C ALA A 152 5.76 39.68 -6.15
N THR A 153 4.68 40.43 -5.95
CA THR A 153 4.22 40.83 -4.60
C THR A 153 2.82 40.30 -4.38
N GLY A 154 2.59 39.75 -3.20
CA GLY A 154 1.32 39.14 -2.85
C GLY A 154 1.33 38.59 -1.44
N GLU A 155 0.24 37.94 -1.09
CA GLU A 155 0.06 37.24 0.18
C GLU A 155 -0.60 35.89 -0.11
N ILE A 156 -0.14 34.83 0.56
CA ILE A 156 -0.71 33.50 0.44
C ILE A 156 -0.99 32.93 1.83
N SER A 157 -2.13 32.27 1.98
CA SER A 157 -2.49 31.59 3.22
C SER A 157 -3.23 30.28 2.93
N ILE A 158 -3.05 29.30 3.83
CA ILE A 158 -3.72 28.01 3.78
C ILE A 158 -4.57 27.86 5.04
N ASP A 159 -5.86 27.60 4.84
CA ASP A 159 -6.81 27.23 5.88
C ASP A 159 -6.62 25.74 6.22
N MET A 160 -5.92 25.48 7.32
CA MET A 160 -5.61 24.11 7.77
C MET A 160 -6.83 23.34 8.30
N GLU A 161 -7.97 24.01 8.53
CA GLU A 161 -9.21 23.31 8.90
C GLU A 161 -9.87 22.68 7.67
N LYS A 162 -9.69 23.28 6.49
CA LYS A 162 -10.22 22.79 5.21
C LYS A 162 -9.24 21.92 4.45
N CYS A 163 -7.95 22.17 4.58
CA CYS A 163 -6.94 21.40 3.88
C CYS A 163 -6.97 19.93 4.33
N ASN A 164 -7.17 19.01 3.39
CA ASN A 164 -7.12 17.56 3.62
C ASN A 164 -5.80 16.93 3.15
N PHE A 165 -4.79 17.74 2.82
CA PHE A 165 -3.49 17.29 2.31
C PHE A 165 -3.57 16.42 1.04
N CYS A 166 -4.55 16.66 0.16
CA CYS A 166 -4.70 15.91 -1.10
C CYS A 166 -3.46 15.95 -2.03
N GLY A 167 -2.57 16.92 -1.85
CA GLY A 167 -1.29 17.03 -2.57
C GLY A 167 -1.38 17.55 -4.00
N ILE A 168 -2.57 17.90 -4.49
CA ILE A 168 -2.77 18.45 -5.85
C ILE A 168 -1.95 19.72 -6.07
N CYS A 169 -1.93 20.63 -5.10
CA CYS A 169 -1.14 21.87 -5.19
C CYS A 169 0.37 21.62 -5.18
N ALA A 170 0.84 20.63 -4.42
CA ALA A 170 2.25 20.22 -4.36
C ALA A 170 2.72 19.51 -5.63
N TYR A 171 1.85 18.74 -6.28
CA TYR A 171 2.13 18.23 -7.61
C TYR A 171 2.19 19.36 -8.65
N PHE A 172 1.21 20.27 -8.60
CA PHE A 172 1.02 21.30 -9.60
C PHE A 172 2.11 22.38 -9.61
N CYS A 173 2.53 22.83 -8.42
CA CYS A 173 3.44 23.97 -8.29
C CYS A 173 4.55 23.65 -7.31
N ASP A 174 5.80 23.76 -7.77
CA ASP A 174 6.98 23.39 -7.01
C ASP A 174 7.24 24.31 -5.78
N ALA A 175 6.51 25.42 -5.64
CA ALA A 175 6.53 26.25 -4.43
C ALA A 175 5.84 25.59 -3.22
N PHE A 176 4.98 24.58 -3.44
CA PHE A 176 4.33 23.85 -2.36
C PHE A 176 5.16 22.62 -1.97
N ILE A 177 5.49 22.53 -0.68
CA ILE A 177 6.24 21.43 -0.10
C ILE A 177 5.30 20.66 0.83
N LEU A 178 4.95 19.44 0.44
CA LEU A 178 4.15 18.54 1.25
C LEU A 178 5.06 17.59 2.03
N ILE A 179 4.90 17.52 3.35
CA ILE A 179 5.77 16.73 4.24
C ILE A 179 5.11 15.38 4.52
N PRO A 180 5.57 14.26 3.92
CA PRO A 180 5.05 12.93 4.21
C PRO A 180 5.53 12.42 5.57
N LYS A 181 4.68 11.64 6.23
CA LYS A 181 5.06 10.79 7.37
C LYS A 181 5.69 9.50 6.87
N ASP A 182 6.55 8.91 7.69
CA ASP A 182 6.99 7.54 7.45
C ASP A 182 5.80 6.58 7.57
N LYS A 183 5.69 5.60 6.65
CA LYS A 183 4.54 4.68 6.59
C LYS A 183 4.29 3.93 7.90
N GLY A 184 5.35 3.67 8.68
CA GLY A 184 5.26 3.02 9.99
C GLY A 184 4.64 3.90 11.09
N GLU A 185 4.56 5.20 10.87
CA GLU A 185 4.03 6.20 11.82
C GLU A 185 2.60 6.64 11.49
N ILE A 186 2.06 6.19 10.36
CA ILE A 186 0.69 6.49 9.93
C ILE A 186 -0.28 5.65 10.76
N MET A 187 -0.76 6.22 11.86
CA MET A 187 -1.76 5.62 12.73
C MET A 187 -3.02 6.49 12.82
N PRO A 188 -4.19 5.90 13.11
CA PRO A 188 -5.37 6.67 13.44
C PRO A 188 -5.10 7.49 14.69
N VAL A 189 -5.19 8.81 14.57
CA VAL A 189 -5.10 9.72 15.72
C VAL A 189 -6.43 9.73 16.45
N ASP A 190 -6.34 9.90 17.78
CA ASP A 190 -7.50 10.07 18.64
C ASP A 190 -8.35 11.24 18.11
N PRO A 191 -9.66 11.04 17.85
CA PRO A 191 -10.56 12.12 17.46
C PRO A 191 -10.62 13.31 18.43
N ALA A 192 -10.21 13.12 19.69
CA ALA A 192 -10.09 14.20 20.66
C ALA A 192 -8.80 15.04 20.49
N ALA A 193 -7.78 14.50 19.81
CA ALA A 193 -6.47 15.12 19.63
C ALA A 193 -6.29 15.78 18.25
N ALA A 194 -7.19 15.53 17.29
CA ALA A 194 -7.08 16.00 15.92
C ALA A 194 -8.46 16.27 15.29
N PRO A 195 -8.64 17.33 14.46
CA PRO A 195 -9.89 17.54 13.74
C PRO A 195 -10.22 16.36 12.79
N PRO A 196 -11.49 16.17 12.39
CA PRO A 196 -11.91 15.05 11.55
C PRO A 196 -11.10 14.88 10.25
N SER A 197 -10.60 15.99 9.70
CA SER A 197 -9.76 16.03 8.49
C SER A 197 -8.37 15.41 8.65
N THR A 198 -7.93 15.12 9.88
CA THR A 198 -6.59 14.59 10.17
C THR A 198 -6.61 13.26 10.95
N LEU A 199 -7.78 12.64 11.12
CA LEU A 199 -7.97 11.36 11.83
C LEU A 199 -7.04 10.23 11.34
N VAL A 200 -6.74 10.21 10.04
CA VAL A 200 -5.65 9.42 9.45
C VAL A 200 -5.07 10.30 8.35
N SER A 201 -3.96 10.99 8.62
CA SER A 201 -3.27 11.81 7.60
C SER A 201 -1.86 11.24 7.31
N PRO A 202 -1.56 10.88 6.05
CA PRO A 202 -0.22 10.46 5.64
C PRO A 202 0.78 11.61 5.59
N PHE A 203 0.33 12.85 5.75
CA PHE A 203 1.16 14.05 5.72
C PHE A 203 1.12 14.76 7.08
N GLU A 204 2.26 15.33 7.47
CA GLU A 204 2.39 16.13 8.69
C GLU A 204 1.96 17.56 8.47
N ASN A 205 2.42 18.15 7.37
CA ASN A 205 2.25 19.57 7.11
C ASN A 205 2.39 19.87 5.61
N ILE A 206 1.97 21.08 5.24
CA ILE A 206 2.19 21.67 3.94
C ILE A 206 2.81 23.05 4.13
N LEU A 207 3.93 23.29 3.46
CA LEU A 207 4.69 24.53 3.50
C LEU A 207 4.68 25.19 2.12
N ILE A 208 4.89 26.50 2.10
CA ILE A 208 5.06 27.27 0.87
C ILE A 208 6.43 27.93 0.90
N ASP A 209 7.19 27.75 -0.17
CA ASP A 209 8.38 28.54 -0.44
C ASP A 209 7.95 29.91 -1.00
N GLU A 210 7.93 30.92 -0.12
CA GLU A 210 7.57 32.30 -0.47
C GLU A 210 8.58 32.97 -1.42
N GLU A 211 9.82 32.47 -1.49
CA GLU A 211 10.83 32.99 -2.43
C GLU A 211 10.57 32.47 -3.86
N ALA A 212 10.09 31.23 -3.97
CA ALA A 212 9.69 30.65 -5.25
C ALA A 212 8.30 31.13 -5.71
N CYS A 213 7.38 31.43 -4.78
CA CYS A 213 5.99 31.78 -5.10
C CYS A 213 5.86 33.13 -5.81
N ASP A 214 5.15 33.15 -6.96
CA ASP A 214 4.86 34.36 -7.74
C ASP A 214 3.44 34.92 -7.52
N TYR A 215 2.69 34.36 -6.57
CA TYR A 215 1.31 34.75 -6.24
C TYR A 215 0.34 34.75 -7.43
N CYS A 216 0.51 33.82 -8.39
CA CYS A 216 -0.33 33.72 -9.60
C CYS A 216 -1.82 33.32 -9.39
N VAL A 217 -2.22 33.01 -8.15
CA VAL A 217 -3.60 32.61 -7.76
C VAL A 217 -4.06 31.23 -8.29
N LEU A 218 -3.31 30.58 -9.17
CA LEU A 218 -3.73 29.30 -9.79
C LEU A 218 -3.93 28.16 -8.77
N CYS A 219 -3.16 28.15 -7.68
CA CYS A 219 -3.29 27.15 -6.63
C CYS A 219 -4.62 27.27 -5.84
N GLU A 220 -5.20 28.48 -5.77
CA GLU A 220 -6.54 28.70 -5.19
C GLU A 220 -7.63 28.08 -6.08
N ASP A 221 -7.50 28.19 -7.40
CA ASP A 221 -8.49 27.67 -8.35
C ASP A 221 -8.52 26.13 -8.43
N ILE A 222 -7.36 25.47 -8.30
CA ILE A 222 -7.28 24.00 -8.38
C ILE A 222 -7.59 23.31 -7.05
N CYS A 223 -7.67 24.06 -5.96
CA CYS A 223 -7.87 23.49 -4.62
C CYS A 223 -9.32 22.97 -4.47
N PRO A 224 -9.54 21.66 -4.37
CA PRO A 224 -10.89 21.11 -4.28
C PRO A 224 -11.61 21.51 -2.98
N GLU A 225 -10.84 21.74 -1.91
CA GLU A 225 -11.36 22.11 -0.59
C GLU A 225 -11.56 23.63 -0.42
N GLY A 226 -11.09 24.44 -1.37
CA GLY A 226 -11.09 25.90 -1.23
C GLY A 226 -10.29 26.37 0.00
N ALA A 227 -9.22 25.67 0.34
CA ALA A 227 -8.38 25.92 1.50
C ALA A 227 -7.32 27.02 1.26
N ILE A 228 -6.99 27.33 0.01
CA ILE A 228 -5.92 28.26 -0.33
C ILE A 228 -6.52 29.63 -0.67
N LYS A 229 -5.92 30.70 -0.15
CA LYS A 229 -6.22 32.08 -0.57
C LYS A 229 -4.96 32.81 -1.00
N VAL A 230 -5.01 33.44 -2.16
CA VAL A 230 -3.88 34.20 -2.72
C VAL A 230 -4.32 35.60 -3.11
N THR A 231 -3.63 36.60 -2.58
CA THR A 231 -3.70 37.97 -3.10
C THR A 231 -2.55 38.16 -4.08
N GLY A 232 -2.85 38.25 -5.37
CA GLY A 232 -1.84 38.43 -6.41
C GLY A 232 -2.45 38.66 -7.79
N THR A 233 -1.72 38.31 -8.86
CA THR A 233 -2.14 38.60 -10.23
C THR A 233 -2.40 37.32 -11.01
N ARG A 234 -3.64 37.16 -11.49
CA ARG A 234 -4.03 36.07 -12.39
C ARG A 234 -3.82 36.47 -13.84
N GLU A 235 -2.95 35.75 -14.53
CA GLU A 235 -2.70 35.97 -15.98
C GLU A 235 -3.34 34.91 -16.86
N VAL A 236 -3.42 33.68 -16.37
CA VAL A 236 -3.97 32.52 -17.09
C VAL A 236 -5.06 31.85 -16.27
N ALA A 237 -5.87 31.02 -16.93
CA ALA A 237 -6.82 30.16 -16.24
C ALA A 237 -6.12 28.91 -15.73
N ALA A 238 -6.51 28.45 -14.53
CA ALA A 238 -6.03 27.18 -14.01
C ALA A 238 -6.59 25.99 -14.82
N PRO A 239 -5.82 24.90 -14.96
CA PRO A 239 -6.30 23.69 -15.60
C PRO A 239 -7.34 22.98 -14.72
N SER A 240 -8.19 22.17 -15.34
CA SER A 240 -9.03 21.24 -14.59
C SER A 240 -8.20 20.08 -14.04
N VAL A 241 -8.33 19.82 -12.74
CA VAL A 241 -7.67 18.67 -12.09
C VAL A 241 -8.16 17.37 -12.75
N SER A 242 -7.23 16.54 -13.21
CA SER A 242 -7.49 15.25 -13.86
C SER A 242 -6.35 14.27 -13.63
N GLY A 243 -6.67 12.98 -13.60
CA GLY A 243 -5.67 11.96 -13.31
C GLY A 243 -6.30 10.58 -13.23
N THR A 244 -5.44 9.58 -13.10
CA THR A 244 -5.80 8.18 -13.03
C THR A 244 -5.21 7.53 -11.80
N LEU A 245 -6.04 6.78 -11.08
CA LEU A 245 -5.62 5.92 -9.98
C LEU A 245 -5.61 4.48 -10.49
N SER A 246 -4.46 3.82 -10.35
CA SER A 246 -4.31 2.40 -10.68
C SER A 246 -4.02 1.58 -9.43
N VAL A 247 -4.58 0.37 -9.37
CA VAL A 247 -4.35 -0.59 -8.29
C VAL A 247 -3.76 -1.86 -8.89
N SER A 248 -2.55 -2.22 -8.46
CA SER A 248 -1.84 -3.41 -8.93
C SER A 248 -2.22 -4.67 -8.17
N ASP A 249 -1.76 -5.81 -8.69
CA ASP A 249 -1.91 -7.11 -8.03
C ASP A 249 -1.18 -7.18 -6.67
N ASN A 250 -0.41 -6.18 -6.25
CA ASN A 250 0.18 -6.20 -4.91
C ASN A 250 -0.84 -5.90 -3.79
N CYS A 251 -2.06 -5.47 -4.15
CA CYS A 251 -3.09 -5.09 -3.19
C CYS A 251 -3.49 -6.29 -2.31
N VAL A 252 -3.58 -6.04 -1.00
CA VAL A 252 -4.01 -7.03 0.00
C VAL A 252 -5.38 -6.71 0.60
N ALA A 253 -6.08 -5.70 0.05
CA ALA A 253 -7.38 -5.20 0.52
C ALA A 253 -7.44 -4.88 2.03
N CYS A 254 -6.36 -4.31 2.59
CA CYS A 254 -6.27 -3.95 4.01
C CYS A 254 -7.28 -2.87 4.43
N GLY A 255 -7.66 -1.97 3.51
CA GLY A 255 -8.65 -0.93 3.74
C GLY A 255 -8.12 0.43 4.18
N TRP A 256 -6.80 0.61 4.38
CA TRP A 256 -6.22 1.92 4.73
C TRP A 256 -6.57 3.03 3.73
N CYS A 257 -6.58 2.70 2.44
CA CYS A 257 -7.00 3.61 1.38
C CYS A 257 -8.49 4.01 1.47
N LYS A 258 -9.38 3.15 1.98
CA LYS A 258 -10.78 3.51 2.28
C LYS A 258 -10.83 4.48 3.46
N SER A 259 -10.10 4.17 4.52
CA SER A 259 -10.11 4.95 5.76
C SER A 259 -9.55 6.36 5.59
N VAL A 260 -8.55 6.54 4.73
CA VAL A 260 -7.94 7.87 4.46
C VAL A 260 -8.72 8.68 3.44
N CYS A 261 -9.63 8.08 2.67
CA CYS A 261 -10.24 8.74 1.53
C CYS A 261 -11.31 9.75 1.97
N PRO A 262 -11.13 11.07 1.73
CA PRO A 262 -12.12 12.08 2.13
C PRO A 262 -13.36 12.08 1.23
N TYR A 263 -13.29 11.43 0.06
CA TYR A 263 -14.33 11.42 -0.96
C TYR A 263 -15.13 10.12 -1.01
N ASP A 264 -14.88 9.19 -0.08
CA ASP A 264 -15.47 7.84 -0.08
C ASP A 264 -15.29 7.08 -1.43
N ALA A 265 -14.16 7.35 -2.09
CA ALA A 265 -13.96 6.98 -3.48
C ALA A 265 -13.32 5.60 -3.71
N ILE A 266 -13.07 4.84 -2.65
CA ILE A 266 -12.43 3.51 -2.72
C ILE A 266 -13.44 2.47 -2.26
N ASP A 267 -13.58 1.38 -2.97
CA ASP A 267 -14.34 0.20 -2.56
C ASP A 267 -13.40 -0.95 -2.25
N ILE A 268 -13.64 -1.64 -1.14
CA ILE A 268 -12.80 -2.76 -0.69
C ILE A 268 -13.56 -4.06 -0.89
N PHE A 269 -13.07 -4.89 -1.81
CA PHE A 269 -13.59 -6.21 -2.08
C PHE A 269 -12.81 -7.22 -1.24
N LYS A 270 -13.47 -7.79 -0.24
CA LYS A 270 -12.92 -8.85 0.61
C LYS A 270 -13.48 -10.21 0.17
N PRO A 271 -12.69 -11.29 0.29
CA PRO A 271 -13.12 -12.62 -0.10
C PRO A 271 -14.12 -13.27 0.89
N PHE A 272 -14.26 -12.71 2.09
CA PHE A 272 -15.16 -13.20 3.13
C PHE A 272 -15.73 -12.03 3.94
N GLU A 273 -16.94 -12.23 4.45
CA GLU A 273 -17.61 -11.35 5.42
C GLU A 273 -17.51 -11.95 6.83
N GLY A 274 -17.41 -11.11 7.86
CA GLY A 274 -17.31 -11.56 9.24
C GLY A 274 -17.15 -10.43 10.25
N GLU A 275 -17.15 -10.77 11.54
CA GLU A 275 -16.93 -9.83 12.65
C GLU A 275 -15.56 -10.06 13.29
N ILE A 276 -14.84 -8.98 13.57
CA ILE A 276 -13.62 -9.02 14.38
C ILE A 276 -14.02 -8.78 15.84
N ARG A 277 -13.60 -9.67 16.74
CA ARG A 277 -13.79 -9.50 18.19
C ARG A 277 -12.44 -9.63 18.88
N LEU A 278 -12.10 -8.64 19.69
CA LEU A 278 -10.93 -8.72 20.57
C LEU A 278 -11.26 -9.69 21.71
N ILE A 279 -10.44 -10.72 21.88
CA ILE A 279 -10.56 -11.65 23.00
C ILE A 279 -9.62 -11.16 24.10
N GLU A 280 -10.19 -10.44 25.08
CA GLU A 280 -9.41 -9.76 26.13
C GLU A 280 -8.45 -10.69 26.87
N ASN A 281 -8.86 -11.93 27.13
CA ASN A 281 -8.03 -12.94 27.81
C ASN A 281 -6.73 -13.30 27.07
N HIS A 282 -6.61 -12.95 25.78
CA HIS A 282 -5.43 -13.19 24.97
C HIS A 282 -4.63 -11.92 24.67
N LEU A 283 -5.06 -10.74 25.13
CA LEU A 283 -4.34 -9.48 24.92
C LEU A 283 -2.92 -9.53 25.49
N LEU A 284 -2.73 -10.09 26.68
CA LEU A 284 -1.41 -10.30 27.31
C LEU A 284 -0.47 -11.20 26.49
N ARG A 285 -1.00 -11.95 25.52
CA ARG A 285 -0.20 -12.77 24.59
C ARG A 285 -0.01 -12.10 23.23
N CYS A 286 -0.75 -11.03 22.97
CA CYS A 286 -0.68 -10.24 21.74
C CYS A 286 0.21 -9.00 21.89
N ASP A 287 0.67 -8.69 23.11
CA ASP A 287 1.73 -7.70 23.35
C ASP A 287 3.10 -8.40 23.35
N PRO A 288 3.87 -8.35 22.25
CA PRO A 288 5.19 -8.95 22.18
C PRO A 288 6.22 -8.23 23.07
N LEU A 289 5.89 -7.04 23.61
CA LEU A 289 6.76 -6.25 24.50
C LEU A 289 6.44 -6.45 25.99
N GLY A 290 5.28 -7.04 26.32
CA GLY A 290 4.88 -7.41 27.68
C GLY A 290 3.91 -6.43 28.33
#